data_AF-A0A948QDZ0-F1
#
_entry.id   AF-A0A948QDZ0-F1
#
_cell.length_a   1.000
_cell.length_b   1.000
_cell.length_c   1.000
_cell.angle_alpha   90.00
_cell.angle_beta   90.00
_cell.angle_gamma   90.00
#
_symmetry.space_group_name_H-M   'P 1'
#
loop_
_entity.id
_entity.type
_entity.pdbx_description
1 polymer ?
#
loop_
_entity_poly.entity_id
_entity_poly.type
_entity_poly.pdbx_seq_one_letter_code
_entity_poly.pdbx_strand_id
1 'polypeptide(L)'
;MKKISVLWILASLLLISILLISSCGGKPEPAPAPAPAPAPTTTSPSGPTPTPHTLEGRDNCLMCHETGVGDASAIPEDHAGRTIDLCLTCHEAAG
;
A
#
# COMPACT_ATOMS: atom_id res chain seq x y z
N MET A 1 54.62 9.36 -23.71
CA MET A 1 53.23 9.77 -23.99
C MET A 1 52.17 8.85 -23.36
N LYS A 2 52.23 7.51 -23.48
CA LYS A 2 51.28 6.58 -22.81
C LYS A 2 51.24 6.68 -21.27
N LYS A 3 52.39 6.82 -20.60
CA LYS A 3 52.50 6.83 -19.12
C LYS A 3 51.87 8.09 -18.49
N ILE A 4 51.95 9.22 -19.18
CA ILE A 4 51.35 10.49 -18.76
C ILE A 4 49.82 10.37 -18.84
N SER A 5 49.28 9.79 -19.92
CA SER A 5 47.84 9.58 -20.08
C SER A 5 47.25 8.68 -18.98
N VAL A 6 47.93 7.62 -18.56
CA VAL A 6 47.46 6.74 -17.47
C VAL A 6 47.50 7.45 -16.10
N LEU A 7 48.53 8.26 -15.83
CA LEU A 7 48.63 9.01 -14.57
C LEU A 7 47.52 10.07 -14.45
N TRP A 8 47.19 10.73 -15.57
CA TRP A 8 46.08 11.69 -15.61
C TRP A 8 44.72 11.02 -15.44
N ILE A 9 44.50 9.84 -16.03
CA ILE A 9 43.25 9.07 -15.85
C ILE A 9 43.09 8.62 -14.38
N LEU A 10 44.15 8.14 -13.75
CA LEU A 10 44.12 7.73 -12.34
C LEU A 10 43.90 8.93 -11.41
N ALA A 11 44.53 10.08 -11.68
CA ALA A 11 44.31 11.31 -10.92
C ALA A 11 42.88 11.85 -11.07
N SER A 12 42.30 11.79 -12.28
CA SER A 12 40.91 12.17 -12.52
C SER A 12 39.93 11.22 -11.83
N LEU A 13 40.17 9.91 -11.85
CA LEU A 13 39.34 8.94 -11.15
C LEU A 13 39.40 9.15 -9.62
N LEU A 14 40.58 9.45 -9.06
CA LEU A 14 40.73 9.73 -7.63
C LEU A 14 39.98 11.00 -7.21
N LEU A 15 40.06 12.07 -8.02
CA LEU A 15 39.33 13.32 -7.78
C LEU A 15 37.80 13.14 -7.87
N ILE A 16 37.32 12.35 -8.83
CA ILE A 16 35.89 12.02 -8.97
C ILE A 16 35.41 11.20 -7.76
N SER A 17 36.21 10.23 -7.29
CA SER A 17 35.88 9.48 -6.08
C SER A 17 35.79 10.36 -4.84
N ILE A 18 36.65 11.36 -4.68
CA ILE A 18 36.61 12.29 -3.53
C ILE A 18 35.36 13.19 -3.56
N LEU A 19 34.89 13.61 -4.75
CA LEU A 19 33.66 14.40 -4.85
C LEU A 19 32.39 13.62 -4.46
N LEU A 20 32.35 12.30 -4.69
CA LEU A 20 31.17 11.47 -4.41
C LEU A 20 30.95 11.21 -2.90
N ILE A 21 31.99 11.33 -2.06
CA ILE A 21 31.92 11.06 -0.62
C ILE A 21 31.43 12.27 0.18
N SER A 22 31.41 13.47 -0.43
CA SER A 22 31.13 14.73 0.28
C SER A 22 29.64 15.12 0.32
N SER A 23 28.74 14.24 -0.11
CA SER A 23 27.29 14.49 -0.19
C SER A 23 26.44 13.60 0.73
N CYS A 24 26.96 13.25 1.90
CA CYS A 24 26.14 12.79 3.03
C CYS A 24 26.22 13.79 4.18
N GLY A 25 25.86 15.04 3.90
CA GLY A 25 25.52 16.01 4.93
C GLY A 25 24.14 15.65 5.48
N GLY A 26 24.12 15.00 6.64
CA GLY A 26 22.89 14.65 7.36
C GLY A 26 22.01 15.88 7.55
N LYS A 27 20.91 15.93 6.80
CA LYS A 27 19.81 16.84 7.07
C LYS A 27 19.24 16.41 8.42
N PRO A 28 19.17 17.30 9.43
CA PRO A 28 18.50 16.95 10.69
C PRO A 28 17.09 16.48 10.33
N GLU A 29 16.80 15.24 10.71
CA GLU A 29 15.48 14.64 10.56
C GLU A 29 14.49 15.59 11.24
N PRO A 30 13.47 16.09 10.54
CA PRO A 30 12.39 16.82 11.18
C PRO A 30 11.86 15.94 12.32
N ALA A 31 11.65 16.53 13.50
CA ALA A 31 11.07 15.81 14.62
C ALA A 31 9.80 15.08 14.14
N PRO A 32 9.54 13.85 14.60
CA PRO A 32 8.33 13.13 14.24
C PRO A 32 7.13 14.01 14.55
N ALA A 33 6.28 14.22 13.54
CA ALA A 33 5.03 14.93 13.72
C ALA A 33 4.22 14.26 14.84
N PRO A 34 3.39 15.01 15.59
CA PRO A 34 2.43 14.41 16.50
C PRO A 34 1.64 13.32 15.76
N ALA A 35 1.50 12.15 16.37
CA ALA A 35 0.70 11.07 15.80
C ALA A 35 -0.69 11.63 15.43
N PRO A 36 -1.23 11.27 14.25
CA PRO A 36 -2.60 11.64 13.92
C PRO A 36 -3.52 11.20 15.05
N ALA A 37 -4.41 12.09 15.48
CA ALA A 37 -5.48 11.72 16.39
C ALA A 37 -6.19 10.48 15.83
N PRO A 38 -6.60 9.50 16.67
CA PRO A 38 -7.31 8.33 16.18
C PRO A 38 -8.50 8.80 15.36
N ALA A 39 -8.58 8.33 14.11
CA ALA A 39 -9.72 8.57 13.24
C ALA A 39 -11.00 8.13 13.99
N PRO A 40 -12.15 8.79 13.77
CA PRO A 40 -13.39 8.37 14.38
C PRO A 40 -13.63 6.91 13.99
N THR A 41 -13.52 6.01 14.96
CA THR A 41 -13.98 4.63 14.83
C THR A 41 -15.48 4.70 14.65
N THR A 42 -15.94 4.68 13.40
CA THR A 42 -17.33 4.36 13.10
C THR A 42 -17.55 2.95 13.61
N THR A 43 -18.24 2.84 14.74
CA THR A 43 -18.72 1.59 15.30
C THR A 43 -19.68 0.98 14.30
N SER A 44 -19.15 0.22 13.34
CA SER A 44 -19.96 -0.63 12.47
C SER A 44 -20.66 -1.68 13.35
N PRO A 45 -21.89 -2.07 13.03
CA PRO A 45 -22.58 -3.16 13.73
C PRO A 45 -21.63 -4.37 13.83
N SER A 46 -21.54 -4.95 15.02
CA SER A 46 -20.61 -6.05 15.31
C SER A 46 -21.10 -7.35 14.67
N GLY A 47 -20.98 -7.49 13.36
CA GLY A 47 -21.23 -8.75 12.66
C GLY A 47 -21.46 -8.60 11.16
N PRO A 48 -21.26 -9.70 10.40
CA PRO A 48 -21.60 -9.74 8.98
C PRO A 48 -23.12 -9.55 8.79
N THR A 49 -23.49 -8.74 7.81
CA THR A 49 -24.90 -8.57 7.45
C THR A 49 -25.31 -9.60 6.40
N PRO A 50 -26.56 -10.12 6.43
CA PRO A 50 -27.08 -10.93 5.33
C PRO A 50 -27.02 -10.17 4.02
N THR A 51 -26.76 -10.88 2.92
CA THR A 51 -26.79 -10.30 1.58
C THR A 51 -28.24 -9.96 1.20
N PRO A 52 -28.54 -8.74 0.73
CA PRO A 52 -29.93 -8.32 0.43
C PRO A 52 -30.38 -8.66 -1.00
N HIS A 53 -29.61 -9.47 -1.74
CA HIS A 53 -29.86 -9.80 -3.14
C HIS A 53 -29.56 -11.28 -3.41
N THR A 54 -30.13 -11.83 -4.48
CA THR A 54 -29.83 -13.21 -4.91
C THR A 54 -28.43 -13.31 -5.50
N LEU A 55 -27.85 -14.52 -5.48
CA LEU A 55 -26.51 -14.79 -5.99
C LEU A 55 -26.49 -15.39 -7.41
N GLU A 56 -27.65 -15.72 -8.00
CA GLU A 56 -27.72 -16.33 -9.33
C GLU A 56 -27.00 -15.48 -10.39
N GLY A 57 -25.91 -16.04 -10.95
CA GLY A 57 -25.06 -15.37 -11.93
C GLY A 57 -24.17 -14.24 -11.36
N ARG A 58 -24.04 -14.17 -10.03
CA ARG A 58 -23.28 -13.14 -9.28
C ARG A 58 -22.30 -13.76 -8.27
N ASP A 59 -21.71 -14.90 -8.62
CA ASP A 59 -20.81 -15.65 -7.73
C ASP A 59 -19.47 -14.91 -7.47
N ASN A 60 -19.08 -13.97 -8.34
CA ASN A 60 -17.90 -13.14 -8.14
C ASN A 60 -18.25 -11.86 -7.35
N CYS A 61 -18.36 -11.97 -6.03
CA CYS A 61 -18.65 -10.87 -5.09
C CYS A 61 -17.79 -9.62 -5.31
N LEU A 62 -16.51 -9.80 -5.67
CA LEU A 62 -15.55 -8.71 -5.86
C LEU A 62 -15.89 -7.82 -7.04
N MET A 63 -16.63 -8.31 -8.05
CA MET A 63 -17.01 -7.48 -9.21
C MET A 63 -17.76 -6.21 -8.81
N CYS A 64 -18.49 -6.24 -7.70
CA CYS A 64 -19.23 -5.09 -7.22
C CYS A 64 -18.71 -4.55 -5.88
N HIS A 65 -18.30 -5.45 -4.98
CA HIS A 65 -17.96 -5.05 -3.62
C HIS A 65 -16.50 -4.64 -3.43
N GLU A 66 -15.57 -4.95 -4.34
CA GLU A 66 -14.14 -4.63 -4.14
C GLU A 66 -13.91 -3.15 -3.83
N THR A 67 -14.45 -2.27 -4.66
CA THR A 67 -14.40 -0.82 -4.43
C THR A 67 -15.77 -0.19 -4.16
N GLY A 68 -16.83 -1.00 -4.17
CA GLY A 68 -18.22 -0.54 -4.08
C GLY A 68 -18.69 0.16 -5.36
N VAL A 69 -19.46 -0.54 -6.20
CA VAL A 69 -20.03 0.01 -7.44
C VAL A 69 -21.56 0.01 -7.38
N GLY A 70 -22.18 1.07 -7.92
CA GLY A 70 -23.63 1.25 -7.82
C GLY A 70 -24.07 1.33 -6.36
N ASP A 71 -25.04 0.50 -5.97
CA ASP A 71 -25.53 0.41 -4.59
C ASP A 71 -24.74 -0.60 -3.71
N ALA A 72 -23.73 -1.27 -4.29
CA ALA A 72 -22.90 -2.21 -3.54
C ALA A 72 -21.91 -1.45 -2.64
N SER A 73 -21.89 -1.79 -1.35
CA SER A 73 -20.90 -1.24 -0.41
C SER A 73 -19.51 -1.78 -0.71
N ALA A 74 -18.48 -0.94 -0.54
CA ALA A 74 -17.09 -1.37 -0.63
C ALA A 74 -16.73 -2.34 0.50
N ILE A 75 -15.78 -3.25 0.24
CA ILE A 75 -15.23 -4.14 1.25
C ILE A 75 -14.46 -3.31 2.29
N PRO A 76 -14.74 -3.48 3.59
CA PRO A 76 -14.03 -2.75 4.63
C PRO A 76 -12.57 -3.20 4.76
N GLU A 77 -11.71 -2.34 5.30
CA GLU A 77 -10.26 -2.57 5.42
C GLU A 77 -9.91 -3.81 6.28
N ASP A 78 -10.78 -4.18 7.23
CA ASP A 78 -10.59 -5.34 8.12
C ASP A 78 -10.80 -6.70 7.43
N HIS A 79 -11.17 -6.68 6.14
CA HIS A 79 -11.22 -7.85 5.27
C HIS A 79 -9.90 -8.09 4.51
N ALA A 80 -8.85 -7.31 4.80
CA ALA A 80 -7.53 -7.50 4.20
C ALA A 80 -7.04 -8.95 4.29
N GLY A 81 -6.64 -9.50 3.13
CA GLY A 81 -6.14 -10.88 3.01
C GLY A 81 -7.22 -11.96 2.97
N ARG A 82 -8.51 -11.60 3.08
CA ARG A 82 -9.60 -12.55 2.83
C ARG A 82 -9.82 -12.70 1.33
N THR A 83 -10.01 -13.93 0.89
CA THR A 83 -10.29 -14.27 -0.50
C THR A 83 -11.80 -14.42 -0.72
N ILE A 84 -12.21 -14.38 -1.99
CA ILE A 84 -13.62 -14.38 -2.39
C ILE A 84 -14.41 -15.61 -1.92
N ASP A 85 -13.74 -16.75 -1.79
CA ASP A 85 -14.32 -18.00 -1.29
C ASP A 85 -14.76 -17.93 0.18
N LEU A 86 -14.30 -16.92 0.93
CA LEU A 86 -14.66 -16.76 2.34
C LEU A 86 -15.90 -15.90 2.57
N CYS A 87 -16.40 -15.18 1.56
CA CYS A 87 -17.49 -14.21 1.72
C CYS A 87 -18.74 -14.83 2.38
N LEU A 88 -19.16 -16.00 1.88
CA LEU A 88 -20.36 -16.70 2.36
C LEU A 88 -20.14 -17.51 3.65
N THR A 89 -18.93 -17.49 4.22
CA THR A 89 -18.67 -18.09 5.54
C THR A 89 -19.30 -17.26 6.66
N CYS A 90 -19.49 -15.96 6.41
CA CYS A 90 -20.01 -15.00 7.39
C CYS A 90 -21.25 -14.27 6.87
N HIS A 91 -21.26 -13.87 5.59
CA HIS A 91 -22.42 -13.22 4.97
C HIS A 91 -23.39 -14.26 4.42
N GLU A 92 -24.52 -14.45 5.08
CA GLU A 92 -25.56 -15.37 4.62
C GLU A 92 -26.14 -14.89 3.28
N ALA A 93 -26.37 -15.85 2.37
CA ALA A 93 -27.11 -15.59 1.14
C ALA A 93 -28.54 -15.13 1.46
N ALA A 94 -29.10 -14.23 0.65
CA ALA A 94 -30.54 -13.99 0.69
C ALA A 94 -31.26 -15.33 0.48
N GLY A 95 -32.20 -15.65 1.39
CA GLY A 95 -33.12 -16.77 1.24
C GLY A 95 -34.16 -16.52 0.15
#